data_AF-A0A8H6TCU2-F1
#
_entry.id   AF-A0A8H6TCU2-F1
#
_cell.length_a   1.000
_cell.length_b   1.000
_cell.length_c   1.000
_cell.angle_alpha   90.00
_cell.angle_beta   90.00
_cell.angle_gamma   90.00
#
_symmetry.space_group_name_H-M   'P 1'
#
loop_
_entity.id
_entity.type
_entity.pdbx_description
1 polymer ?
#
loop_
_entity_poly.entity_id
_entity_poly.type
_entity_poly.pdbx_seq_one_letter_code
_entity_poly.pdbx_strand_id
1 'polypeptide(L)'
;MASSSKGKGKAVDATPLPGPSSGSANPAASLSSLWAYLLPALNHIVKSPTNDSKKAPPLDMAFYSGIHTACYNYFTSQSENKAAAAARVASGGDVASGTDLYEQLDKYFIEAAREIALGIPPDDSAALVHYIVPCFNRYSAGGASVNRLLNYVNRHLVKRAQDEDRGWLRLNDIIEAVARNITPEDSRDKISELLKEKRVEELKKWGYKPDGSGETASAAEASAEAASPPDRIVSVVSLAHRRFRTEVLEPLLAVPVIKGKKPKQVPKRNHSTPPPIPKGRLARAVKDLLESKTIPEEEKVRLAKDLAAMLRLAGIRVDHALRKRIDKFVQTTAVSAAA
;
A
#
# COMPACT_ATOMS: atom_id res chain seq x y z
N MET A 1 -53.05 -22.81 -15.31
CA MET A 1 -51.83 -23.53 -14.87
C MET A 1 -50.61 -22.79 -15.42
N ALA A 2 -49.51 -22.84 -14.67
CA ALA A 2 -48.17 -22.29 -14.95
C ALA A 2 -47.94 -20.80 -14.65
N SER A 3 -47.59 -20.59 -13.38
CA SER A 3 -46.92 -19.43 -12.79
C SER A 3 -45.48 -19.29 -13.32
N SER A 4 -45.03 -18.06 -13.58
CA SER A 4 -43.60 -17.74 -13.75
C SER A 4 -43.19 -16.73 -12.68
N SER A 5 -42.58 -17.24 -11.62
CA SER A 5 -41.98 -16.47 -10.54
C SER A 5 -40.62 -15.92 -10.99
N LYS A 6 -40.51 -14.59 -11.03
CA LYS A 6 -39.26 -13.87 -11.30
C LYS A 6 -38.59 -13.61 -9.96
N GLY A 7 -37.65 -14.47 -9.58
CA GLY A 7 -36.84 -14.31 -8.36
C GLY A 7 -35.92 -13.10 -8.48
N LYS A 8 -36.26 -12.00 -7.78
CA LYS A 8 -35.32 -10.93 -7.44
C LYS A 8 -34.36 -11.47 -6.38
N GLY A 9 -33.08 -11.57 -6.72
CA GLY A 9 -32.00 -11.80 -5.75
C GLY A 9 -32.01 -10.70 -4.70
N LYS A 10 -32.22 -11.10 -3.45
CA LYS A 10 -32.20 -10.23 -2.27
C LYS A 10 -30.75 -9.78 -2.04
N ALA A 11 -30.48 -8.48 -2.15
CA ALA A 11 -29.22 -7.92 -1.69
C ALA A 11 -29.07 -8.28 -0.21
N VAL A 12 -27.93 -8.88 0.14
CA VAL A 12 -27.59 -9.16 1.54
C VAL A 12 -27.26 -7.80 2.14
N ASP A 13 -28.21 -7.23 2.89
CA ASP A 13 -28.01 -6.02 3.67
C ASP A 13 -26.82 -6.26 4.62
N ALA A 14 -25.77 -5.45 4.46
CA ALA A 14 -24.71 -5.38 5.45
C ALA A 14 -25.35 -4.91 6.76
N THR A 15 -25.29 -5.76 7.78
CA THR A 15 -25.87 -5.46 9.10
C THR A 15 -25.36 -4.09 9.56
N PRO A 16 -26.25 -3.13 9.90
CA PRO A 16 -25.83 -1.85 10.43
C PRO A 16 -24.96 -2.09 11.66
N LEU A 17 -23.79 -1.45 11.71
CA LEU A 17 -22.95 -1.49 12.90
C LEU A 17 -23.79 -1.01 14.10
N PRO A 18 -23.76 -1.72 15.25
CA PRO A 18 -24.32 -1.18 16.47
C PRO A 18 -23.63 0.16 16.75
N GLY A 19 -24.44 1.19 17.02
CA GLY A 19 -23.91 2.52 17.34
C GLY A 19 -22.91 2.42 18.49
N PRO A 20 -21.84 3.24 18.48
CA PRO A 20 -20.81 3.15 19.50
C PRO A 20 -21.45 3.30 20.89
N SER A 21 -21.19 2.35 21.78
CA SER A 21 -21.56 2.47 23.19
C SER A 21 -21.04 3.80 23.70
N SER A 22 -21.96 4.73 23.96
CA SER A 22 -21.68 6.04 24.55
C SER A 22 -21.39 5.89 26.05
N GLY A 23 -20.50 4.95 26.39
CA GLY A 23 -19.90 4.90 27.71
C GLY A 23 -19.20 6.23 27.95
N SER A 24 -19.34 6.77 29.15
CA SER A 24 -18.89 8.11 29.57
C SER A 24 -17.40 8.42 29.41
N ALA A 25 -16.60 7.52 28.84
CA ALA A 25 -15.18 7.71 28.61
C ALA A 25 -14.94 8.49 27.32
N ASN A 26 -14.35 9.68 27.43
CA ASN A 26 -13.87 10.46 26.30
C ASN A 26 -12.90 9.62 25.44
N PRO A 27 -13.21 9.30 24.17
CA PRO A 27 -12.33 8.51 23.30
C PRO A 27 -10.95 9.12 23.13
N ALA A 28 -10.81 10.44 23.23
CA ALA A 28 -9.54 11.15 23.09
C ALA A 28 -8.68 11.19 24.36
N ALA A 29 -9.13 10.56 25.47
CA ALA A 29 -8.40 10.61 26.75
C ALA A 29 -7.09 9.81 26.74
N SER A 30 -6.99 8.77 25.94
CA SER A 30 -5.79 7.93 25.81
C SER A 30 -5.77 7.21 24.48
N LEU A 31 -4.59 6.73 24.05
CA LEU A 31 -4.47 5.88 22.86
C LEU A 31 -5.36 4.64 22.95
N SER A 32 -5.44 4.01 24.13
CA SER A 32 -6.22 2.80 24.34
C SER A 32 -7.72 3.06 24.13
N SER A 33 -8.23 4.16 24.71
CA SER A 33 -9.62 4.59 24.55
C SER A 33 -9.94 4.95 23.10
N LEU A 34 -9.02 5.67 22.43
CA LEU A 34 -9.18 6.05 21.03
C LEU A 34 -9.19 4.80 20.15
N TRP A 35 -8.23 3.90 20.35
CA TRP A 35 -8.12 2.67 19.57
C TRP A 35 -9.34 1.77 19.73
N ALA A 36 -9.84 1.61 20.96
CA ALA A 36 -11.07 0.86 21.22
C ALA A 36 -12.29 1.45 20.48
N TYR A 37 -12.35 2.78 20.34
CA TYR A 37 -13.39 3.48 19.59
C TYR A 37 -13.22 3.34 18.06
N LEU A 38 -11.98 3.38 17.56
CA LEU A 38 -11.66 3.27 16.14
C LEU A 38 -11.81 1.85 15.58
N LEU A 39 -11.37 0.85 16.34
CA LEU A 39 -11.16 -0.52 15.86
C LEU A 39 -12.40 -1.15 15.21
N PRO A 40 -13.64 -0.99 15.75
CA PRO A 40 -14.84 -1.52 15.09
C PRO A 40 -15.06 -0.93 13.69
N ALA A 41 -14.83 0.38 13.51
CA ALA A 41 -14.95 1.03 12.20
C ALA A 41 -13.85 0.56 11.24
N LEU A 42 -12.61 0.42 11.70
CA LEU A 42 -11.52 -0.09 10.88
C LEU A 42 -11.81 -1.52 10.40
N ASN A 43 -12.24 -2.40 11.30
CA ASN A 43 -12.64 -3.77 10.95
C ASN A 43 -13.79 -3.80 9.95
N HIS A 44 -14.79 -2.94 10.12
CA HIS A 44 -15.88 -2.84 9.17
C HIS A 44 -15.41 -2.40 7.77
N ILE A 45 -14.53 -1.41 7.72
CA ILE A 45 -14.04 -0.84 6.46
C ILE A 45 -13.10 -1.80 5.72
N VAL A 46 -12.21 -2.48 6.45
CA VAL A 46 -11.10 -3.26 5.85
C VAL A 46 -11.41 -4.75 5.77
N LYS A 47 -12.13 -5.32 6.76
CA LYS A 47 -12.31 -6.77 6.90
C LYS A 47 -13.71 -7.27 6.58
N SER A 48 -14.74 -6.43 6.65
CA SER A 48 -16.10 -6.89 6.34
C SER A 48 -16.22 -7.39 4.89
N PRO A 49 -16.97 -8.48 4.65
CA PRO A 49 -17.31 -8.90 3.30
C PRO A 49 -18.01 -7.78 2.53
N THR A 50 -17.65 -7.62 1.26
CA THR A 50 -18.29 -6.69 0.32
C THR A 50 -18.50 -7.38 -1.02
N ASN A 51 -19.63 -7.08 -1.65
CA ASN A 51 -19.94 -7.53 -3.01
C ASN A 51 -19.12 -6.77 -4.07
N ASP A 52 -18.60 -5.59 -3.73
CA ASP A 52 -17.73 -4.79 -4.60
C ASP A 52 -16.31 -4.74 -4.04
N SER A 53 -15.39 -5.47 -4.68
CA SER A 53 -13.97 -5.47 -4.29
C SER A 53 -13.29 -4.10 -4.46
N LYS A 54 -13.87 -3.17 -5.22
CA LYS A 54 -13.27 -1.85 -5.49
C LYS A 54 -13.79 -0.76 -4.54
N LYS A 55 -14.74 -1.08 -3.66
CA LYS A 55 -15.33 -0.13 -2.70
C LYS A 55 -15.37 -0.72 -1.30
N ALA A 56 -14.93 0.07 -0.33
CA ALA A 56 -15.09 -0.26 1.07
C ALA A 56 -16.56 -0.15 1.48
N PRO A 57 -17.03 -0.96 2.45
CA PRO A 57 -18.33 -0.78 3.08
C PRO A 57 -18.50 0.64 3.62
N PRO A 58 -19.68 1.26 3.46
CA PRO A 58 -19.94 2.58 3.99
C PRO A 58 -19.94 2.56 5.52
N LEU A 59 -19.48 3.65 6.12
CA LEU A 59 -19.59 3.91 7.55
C LEU A 59 -20.76 4.88 7.77
N ASP A 60 -21.49 4.68 8.87
CA ASP A 60 -22.50 5.65 9.31
C ASP A 60 -21.87 7.04 9.52
N MET A 61 -22.58 8.10 9.12
CA MET A 61 -22.03 9.47 9.12
C MET A 61 -21.81 9.99 10.54
N ALA A 62 -22.66 9.62 11.51
CA ALA A 62 -22.47 10.02 12.90
C ALA A 62 -21.21 9.36 13.47
N PHE A 63 -20.99 8.07 13.15
CA PHE A 63 -19.77 7.39 13.58
C PHE A 63 -18.51 7.93 12.90
N TYR A 64 -18.57 8.21 11.58
CA TYR A 64 -17.48 8.87 10.84
C TYR A 64 -17.09 10.20 11.47
N SER A 65 -18.07 11.05 11.78
CA SER A 65 -17.86 12.37 12.39
C SER A 65 -17.31 12.26 13.81
N GLY A 66 -17.82 11.29 14.58
CA GLY A 66 -17.34 11.00 15.93
C GLY A 66 -15.88 10.59 15.94
N ILE A 67 -15.46 9.71 15.01
CA ILE A 67 -14.06 9.30 14.84
C ILE A 67 -13.18 10.49 14.47
N HIS A 68 -13.59 11.29 13.48
CA HIS A 68 -12.82 12.45 13.08
C HIS A 68 -12.57 13.41 14.25
N THR A 69 -13.63 13.67 15.05
CA THR A 69 -13.56 14.53 16.23
C THR A 69 -12.67 13.93 17.33
N ALA A 70 -12.80 12.63 17.60
CA ALA A 70 -11.99 11.92 18.58
C ALA A 70 -10.49 11.97 18.21
N CYS A 71 -10.16 11.73 16.93
CA CYS A 71 -8.79 11.85 16.44
C CYS A 71 -8.26 13.28 16.55
N TYR A 72 -9.05 14.27 16.13
CA TYR A 72 -8.66 15.69 16.27
C TYR A 72 -8.34 16.05 17.73
N ASN A 73 -9.25 15.71 18.65
CA ASN A 73 -9.10 15.98 20.08
C ASN A 73 -7.88 15.27 20.67
N TYR A 74 -7.60 14.03 20.24
CA TYR A 74 -6.44 13.27 20.69
C TYR A 74 -5.12 13.95 20.32
N PHE A 75 -4.98 14.37 19.06
CA PHE A 75 -3.77 15.07 18.62
C PHE A 75 -3.62 16.45 19.29
N THR A 76 -4.74 17.15 19.50
CA THR A 76 -4.73 18.48 20.12
C THR A 76 -4.33 18.39 21.60
N SER A 77 -4.93 17.48 22.38
CA SER A 77 -4.60 17.30 23.80
C SER A 77 -3.15 16.85 24.01
N GLN A 78 -2.62 15.99 23.13
CA GLN A 78 -1.21 15.59 23.17
C GLN A 78 -0.26 16.78 22.90
N SER A 79 -0.63 17.67 21.98
CA SER A 79 0.16 18.87 21.68
C SER A 79 0.17 19.88 22.83
N GLU A 80 -0.97 20.08 23.50
CA GLU A 80 -1.11 20.95 24.68
C GLU A 80 -0.30 20.40 25.87
N ASN A 81 -0.38 19.09 26.10
CA ASN A 81 0.41 18.43 27.14
C ASN A 81 1.92 18.56 26.87
N LYS A 82 2.36 18.49 25.61
CA LYS A 82 3.77 18.73 25.24
C LYS A 82 4.18 20.18 25.51
N ALA A 83 3.35 21.16 25.17
CA ALA A 83 3.64 22.57 25.44
C ALA A 83 3.72 22.86 26.96
N ALA A 84 2.80 22.29 27.74
CA ALA A 84 2.80 22.42 29.19
C ALA A 84 4.00 21.69 29.85
N ALA A 85 4.43 20.54 29.33
CA ALA A 85 5.60 19.81 29.82
C ALA A 85 6.91 20.52 29.47
N ALA A 86 7.04 21.05 28.24
CA ALA A 86 8.20 21.84 27.81
C ALA A 86 8.37 23.13 28.63
N ALA A 87 7.26 23.73 29.10
CA ALA A 87 7.30 24.87 30.01
C ALA A 87 7.77 24.52 31.44
N ARG A 88 7.77 23.23 31.81
CA ARG A 88 8.11 22.76 33.18
C ARG A 88 9.47 22.09 33.30
N VAL A 89 10.04 21.55 32.22
CA VAL A 89 11.35 20.87 32.24
C VAL A 89 12.13 21.15 30.95
N ALA A 90 13.33 21.74 31.08
CA ALA A 90 14.25 21.99 29.97
C ALA A 90 14.99 20.72 29.47
N SER A 91 14.54 19.52 29.82
CA SER A 91 15.15 18.25 29.39
C SER A 91 14.30 17.61 28.30
N GLY A 92 14.87 17.57 27.09
CA GLY A 92 14.21 17.09 25.88
C GLY A 92 13.94 15.58 25.88
N GLY A 93 12.74 15.19 26.31
CA GLY A 93 12.15 13.91 25.96
C GLY A 93 11.18 14.12 24.81
N ASP A 94 11.55 13.69 23.60
CA ASP A 94 10.70 13.80 22.41
C ASP A 94 9.56 12.78 22.48
N VAL A 95 8.54 13.06 23.30
CA VAL A 95 7.29 12.29 23.28
C VAL A 95 6.58 12.67 21.98
N ALA A 96 6.76 11.83 20.97
CA ALA A 96 6.31 12.06 19.62
C ALA A 96 4.77 11.93 19.53
N SER A 97 4.07 13.01 19.91
CA SER A 97 2.61 13.17 19.81
C SER A 97 2.06 12.58 18.50
N GLY A 98 1.21 11.55 18.61
CA GLY A 98 0.50 10.92 17.50
C GLY A 98 1.26 9.82 16.74
N THR A 99 2.53 9.56 17.06
CA THR A 99 3.31 8.47 16.45
C THR A 99 2.79 7.10 16.90
N ASP A 100 2.33 7.03 18.14
CA ASP A 100 1.73 5.86 18.77
C ASP A 100 0.47 5.37 18.04
N LEU A 101 -0.40 6.28 17.58
CA LEU A 101 -1.56 5.92 16.75
C LEU A 101 -1.10 5.39 15.38
N TYR A 102 -0.08 5.99 14.78
CA TYR A 102 0.46 5.53 13.50
C TYR A 102 1.09 4.13 13.61
N GLU A 103 1.84 3.86 14.67
CA GLU A 103 2.37 2.53 14.98
C GLU A 103 1.25 1.51 15.22
N GLN A 104 0.17 1.92 15.86
CA GLN A 104 -0.99 1.04 16.08
C GLN A 104 -1.72 0.73 14.76
N LEU A 105 -1.84 1.71 13.85
CA LEU A 105 -2.34 1.49 12.48
C LEU A 105 -1.42 0.57 11.68
N ASP A 106 -0.12 0.72 11.84
CA ASP A 106 0.88 -0.13 11.19
C ASP A 106 0.72 -1.61 11.61
N LYS A 107 0.59 -1.87 12.91
CA LYS A 107 0.28 -3.22 13.45
C LYS A 107 -1.03 -3.77 12.91
N TYR A 108 -2.07 -2.93 12.88
CA TYR A 108 -3.37 -3.31 12.33
C TYR A 108 -3.29 -3.75 10.86
N PHE A 109 -2.58 -2.99 10.03
CA PHE A 109 -2.41 -3.31 8.61
C PHE A 109 -1.55 -4.55 8.38
N ILE A 110 -0.57 -4.84 9.27
CA ILE A 110 0.17 -6.11 9.29
C ILE A 110 -0.81 -7.27 9.53
N GLU A 111 -1.61 -7.20 10.60
CA GLU A 111 -2.56 -8.26 10.95
C GLU A 111 -3.58 -8.51 9.82
N ALA A 112 -4.16 -7.44 9.27
CA ALA A 112 -5.10 -7.54 8.16
C ALA A 112 -4.47 -8.14 6.90
N ALA A 113 -3.20 -7.82 6.60
CA ALA A 113 -2.50 -8.41 5.47
C ALA A 113 -2.14 -9.89 5.72
N ARG A 114 -1.77 -10.27 6.95
CA ARG A 114 -1.50 -11.66 7.33
C ARG A 114 -2.74 -12.54 7.25
N GLU A 115 -3.90 -12.04 7.63
CA GLU A 115 -5.18 -12.76 7.45
C GLU A 115 -5.42 -13.11 5.97
N ILE A 116 -5.12 -12.19 5.05
CA ILE A 116 -5.16 -12.47 3.60
C ILE A 116 -4.11 -13.51 3.21
N ALA A 117 -2.90 -13.39 3.74
CA ALA A 117 -1.81 -14.33 3.44
C ALA A 117 -2.15 -15.77 3.87
N LEU A 118 -2.86 -15.94 5.00
CA LEU A 118 -3.31 -17.25 5.48
C LEU A 118 -4.32 -17.94 4.56
N GLY A 119 -5.09 -17.17 3.79
CA GLY A 119 -6.06 -17.70 2.82
C GLY A 119 -5.48 -17.96 1.43
N ILE A 120 -4.18 -17.71 1.22
CA ILE A 120 -3.53 -17.95 -0.07
C ILE A 120 -3.58 -19.45 -0.40
N PRO A 121 -4.08 -19.83 -1.60
CA PRO A 121 -4.06 -21.22 -2.05
C PRO A 121 -2.63 -21.80 -2.05
N PRO A 122 -2.43 -23.08 -1.68
CA PRO A 122 -1.11 -23.69 -1.64
C PRO A 122 -0.53 -23.96 -3.03
N ASP A 123 -1.38 -24.06 -4.05
CA ASP A 123 -1.00 -24.30 -5.43
C ASP A 123 -0.50 -23.02 -6.13
N ASP A 124 0.34 -23.21 -7.15
CA ASP A 124 0.94 -22.12 -7.94
C ASP A 124 0.19 -21.90 -9.27
N SER A 125 -1.10 -22.23 -9.31
CA SER A 125 -1.94 -22.10 -10.51
C SER A 125 -2.50 -20.69 -10.69
N ALA A 126 -3.22 -20.47 -11.79
CA ALA A 126 -4.01 -19.26 -12.00
C ALA A 126 -4.95 -18.93 -10.82
N ALA A 127 -5.40 -19.94 -10.03
CA ALA A 127 -6.24 -19.74 -8.85
C ALA A 127 -5.63 -18.76 -7.83
N LEU A 128 -4.29 -18.72 -7.72
CA LEU A 128 -3.60 -17.75 -6.88
C LEU A 128 -3.89 -16.31 -7.32
N VAL A 129 -3.91 -16.04 -8.63
CA VAL A 129 -4.19 -14.69 -9.17
C VAL A 129 -5.67 -14.34 -8.98
N HIS A 130 -6.57 -15.30 -9.22
CA HIS A 130 -8.01 -15.13 -8.96
C HIS A 130 -8.31 -14.84 -7.47
N TYR A 131 -7.49 -15.35 -6.56
CA TYR A 131 -7.62 -15.09 -5.13
C TYR A 131 -7.02 -13.72 -4.74
N ILE A 132 -5.76 -13.46 -5.08
CA ILE A 132 -5.04 -12.32 -4.52
C ILE A 132 -5.52 -10.98 -5.07
N VAL A 133 -5.95 -10.92 -6.34
CA VAL A 133 -6.38 -9.67 -6.97
C VAL A 133 -7.63 -9.08 -6.28
N PRO A 134 -8.74 -9.84 -6.09
CA PRO A 134 -9.88 -9.34 -5.33
C PRO A 134 -9.55 -9.01 -3.87
N CYS A 135 -8.71 -9.81 -3.20
CA CYS A 135 -8.27 -9.53 -1.83
C CYS A 135 -7.51 -8.21 -1.74
N PHE A 136 -6.56 -7.97 -2.67
CA PHE A 136 -5.85 -6.70 -2.73
C PHE A 136 -6.78 -5.53 -3.03
N ASN A 137 -7.69 -5.66 -4.00
CA ASN A 137 -8.62 -4.59 -4.34
C ASN A 137 -9.44 -4.18 -3.11
N ARG A 138 -9.96 -5.16 -2.36
CA ARG A 138 -10.72 -4.90 -1.12
C ARG A 138 -9.86 -4.25 -0.05
N TYR A 139 -8.67 -4.79 0.19
CA TYR A 139 -7.72 -4.27 1.16
C TYR A 139 -7.31 -2.82 0.82
N SER A 140 -7.02 -2.55 -0.45
CA SER A 140 -6.64 -1.24 -0.99
C SER A 140 -7.80 -0.23 -0.87
N ALA A 141 -9.03 -0.64 -1.22
CA ALA A 141 -10.22 0.20 -1.05
C ALA A 141 -10.48 0.52 0.43
N GLY A 142 -10.29 -0.45 1.32
CA GLY A 142 -10.34 -0.29 2.77
C GLY A 142 -9.28 0.71 3.25
N GLY A 143 -8.01 0.51 2.87
CA GLY A 143 -6.90 1.43 3.20
C GLY A 143 -7.15 2.87 2.72
N ALA A 144 -7.69 3.04 1.51
CA ALA A 144 -8.07 4.36 1.00
C ALA A 144 -9.21 5.00 1.79
N SER A 145 -10.15 4.21 2.32
CA SER A 145 -11.23 4.69 3.16
C SER A 145 -10.74 5.07 4.57
N VAL A 146 -9.87 4.25 5.17
CA VAL A 146 -9.19 4.58 6.43
C VAL A 146 -8.35 5.84 6.29
N ASN A 147 -7.65 6.01 5.17
CA ASN A 147 -6.89 7.23 4.87
C ASN A 147 -7.75 8.49 4.85
N ARG A 148 -8.99 8.41 4.34
CA ARG A 148 -9.96 9.52 4.39
C ARG A 148 -10.46 9.77 5.81
N LEU A 149 -10.84 8.72 6.52
CA LEU A 149 -11.32 8.76 7.89
C LEU A 149 -10.29 9.39 8.84
N LEU A 150 -9.02 9.02 8.67
CA LEU A 150 -7.89 9.43 9.50
C LEU A 150 -7.00 10.46 8.82
N ASN A 151 -7.55 11.29 7.94
CA ASN A 151 -6.78 12.28 7.18
C ASN A 151 -6.04 13.29 8.09
N TYR A 152 -6.49 13.45 9.34
CA TYR A 152 -5.78 14.24 10.35
C TYR A 152 -4.37 13.70 10.63
N VAL A 153 -4.19 12.38 10.63
CA VAL A 153 -2.86 11.72 10.78
C VAL A 153 -1.94 12.16 9.64
N ASN A 154 -2.43 12.17 8.39
CA ASN A 154 -1.65 12.62 7.25
C ASN A 154 -1.24 14.10 7.39
N ARG A 155 -2.20 14.96 7.78
CA ARG A 155 -1.98 16.41 7.88
C ARG A 155 -0.99 16.81 8.97
N HIS A 156 -1.00 16.12 10.10
CA HIS A 156 -0.27 16.56 11.30
C HIS A 156 0.93 15.68 11.67
N LEU A 157 0.86 14.37 11.41
CA LEU A 157 1.98 13.47 11.66
C LEU A 157 2.82 13.28 10.40
N VAL A 158 2.22 12.86 9.28
CA VAL A 158 2.97 12.51 8.06
C VAL A 158 3.63 13.73 7.46
N LYS A 159 2.89 14.84 7.32
CA LYS A 159 3.47 16.11 6.85
C LYS A 159 4.64 16.55 7.73
N ARG A 160 4.47 16.55 9.05
CA ARG A 160 5.53 16.90 10.00
C ARG A 160 6.74 15.97 9.88
N ALA A 161 6.52 14.66 9.75
CA ALA A 161 7.59 13.71 9.56
C ALA A 161 8.33 13.93 8.23
N GLN A 162 7.65 14.35 7.17
CA GLN A 162 8.31 14.74 5.91
C GLN A 162 9.16 16.01 6.09
N ASP A 163 8.64 17.01 6.81
CA ASP A 163 9.37 18.24 7.13
C ASP A 163 10.60 17.97 8.03
N GLU A 164 10.53 16.97 8.91
CA GLU A 164 11.59 16.52 9.83
C GLU A 164 12.54 15.45 9.20
N ASP A 165 12.53 15.27 7.88
CA ASP A 165 13.37 14.28 7.18
C ASP A 165 13.15 12.81 7.62
N ARG A 166 11.90 12.43 7.85
CA ARG A 166 11.46 11.06 8.17
C ARG A 166 10.50 10.47 7.16
N GLY A 167 10.28 11.18 6.04
CA GLY A 167 9.45 10.74 4.92
C GLY A 167 10.06 9.59 4.09
N TRP A 168 9.38 9.23 3.00
CA TRP A 168 9.83 8.16 2.10
C TRP A 168 11.16 8.48 1.41
N LEU A 169 11.40 9.74 1.08
CA LEU A 169 12.62 10.25 0.49
C LEU A 169 13.28 11.21 1.48
N ARG A 170 14.40 10.81 2.07
CA ARG A 170 15.15 11.70 2.96
C ARG A 170 16.10 12.58 2.18
N LEU A 171 16.28 13.80 2.67
CA LEU A 171 17.34 14.70 2.27
C LEU A 171 18.70 14.02 2.42
N ASN A 172 18.92 13.24 3.48
CA ASN A 172 20.15 12.44 3.61
C ASN A 172 20.34 11.44 2.46
N ASP A 173 19.26 10.78 1.98
CA ASP A 173 19.32 9.85 0.85
C ASP A 173 19.70 10.57 -0.46
N ILE A 174 19.34 11.86 -0.59
CA ILE A 174 19.64 12.69 -1.76
C ILE A 174 21.01 13.36 -1.64
N ILE A 175 21.36 13.92 -0.47
CA ILE A 175 22.61 14.65 -0.25
C ILE A 175 23.80 13.74 -0.53
N GLU A 176 23.78 12.47 -0.14
CA GLU A 176 24.89 11.57 -0.47
C GLU A 176 25.09 11.41 -1.99
N ALA A 177 23.99 11.43 -2.75
CA ALA A 177 24.02 11.37 -4.21
C ALA A 177 24.40 12.71 -4.86
N VAL A 178 24.04 13.83 -4.24
CA VAL A 178 24.26 15.20 -4.76
C VAL A 178 25.59 15.80 -4.30
N ALA A 179 26.13 15.40 -3.15
CA ALA A 179 27.39 15.88 -2.59
C ALA A 179 28.59 15.63 -3.51
N ARG A 180 28.48 14.66 -4.44
CA ARG A 180 29.48 14.45 -5.49
C ARG A 180 29.48 15.54 -6.58
N ASN A 181 28.42 16.34 -6.65
CA ASN A 181 28.15 17.34 -7.67
C ASN A 181 28.00 18.77 -7.12
N ILE A 182 28.01 18.95 -5.79
CA ILE A 182 27.97 20.27 -5.15
C ILE A 182 29.40 20.75 -4.91
N THR A 183 29.68 21.99 -5.31
CA THR A 183 30.91 22.70 -4.90
C THR A 183 30.59 23.75 -3.84
N PRO A 184 31.57 24.18 -3.02
CA PRO A 184 31.37 25.19 -1.97
C PRO A 184 30.83 26.54 -2.48
N GLU A 185 30.98 26.82 -3.77
CA GLU A 185 30.55 28.05 -4.44
C GLU A 185 29.11 27.98 -4.96
N ASP A 186 28.44 26.84 -4.84
CA ASP A 186 27.09 26.64 -5.38
C ASP A 186 26.03 27.43 -4.60
N SER A 187 25.18 28.13 -5.35
CA SER A 187 24.08 28.89 -4.74
C SER A 187 23.01 27.98 -4.15
N ARG A 188 22.27 28.51 -3.16
CA ARG A 188 21.10 27.83 -2.57
C ARG A 188 20.07 27.40 -3.64
N ASP A 189 19.90 28.21 -4.68
CA ASP A 189 18.98 27.92 -5.79
C ASP A 189 19.47 26.72 -6.61
N LYS A 190 20.77 26.66 -6.92
CA LYS A 190 21.37 25.51 -7.62
C LYS A 190 21.22 24.23 -6.82
N ILE A 191 21.42 24.29 -5.49
CA ILE A 191 21.18 23.14 -4.60
C ILE A 191 19.71 22.73 -4.63
N SER A 192 18.77 23.68 -4.59
CA SER A 192 17.34 23.38 -4.66
C SER A 192 16.92 22.70 -5.97
N GLU A 193 17.46 23.16 -7.10
CA GLU A 193 17.19 22.53 -8.41
C GLU A 193 17.78 21.12 -8.48
N LEU A 194 19.01 20.89 -8.01
CA LEU A 194 19.61 19.54 -7.95
C LEU A 194 18.76 18.58 -7.10
N LEU A 195 18.22 19.04 -5.97
CA LEU A 195 17.32 18.23 -5.13
C LEU A 195 16.02 17.89 -5.87
N LYS A 196 15.43 18.83 -6.62
CA LYS A 196 14.24 18.58 -7.45
C LYS A 196 14.52 17.58 -8.55
N GLU A 197 15.64 17.72 -9.25
CA GLU A 197 16.05 16.80 -10.32
C GLU A 197 16.22 15.38 -9.78
N LYS A 198 16.88 15.22 -8.62
CA LYS A 198 17.03 13.91 -7.99
C LYS A 198 15.71 13.30 -7.54
N ARG A 199 14.80 14.10 -6.99
CA ARG A 199 13.44 13.63 -6.70
C ARG A 199 12.75 13.11 -7.97
N VAL A 200 12.89 13.81 -9.10
CA VAL A 200 12.34 13.37 -10.39
C VAL A 200 13.01 12.06 -10.87
N GLU A 201 14.33 11.92 -10.72
CA GLU A 201 15.04 10.67 -11.03
C GLU A 201 14.54 9.49 -10.19
N GLU A 202 14.30 9.70 -8.90
CA GLU A 202 13.71 8.68 -8.04
C GLU A 202 12.30 8.30 -8.49
N LEU A 203 11.45 9.29 -8.80
CA LEU A 203 10.08 9.03 -9.28
C LEU A 203 10.04 8.26 -10.62
N LYS A 204 11.04 8.43 -11.50
CA LYS A 204 11.13 7.66 -12.75
C LYS A 204 11.24 6.14 -12.50
N LYS A 205 11.83 5.70 -11.39
CA LYS A 205 11.91 4.27 -11.00
C LYS A 205 10.52 3.66 -10.71
N TRP A 206 9.53 4.52 -10.51
CA TRP A 206 8.15 4.15 -10.19
C TRP A 206 7.20 4.32 -11.38
N GLY A 207 7.71 4.80 -12.52
CA GLY A 207 6.95 4.96 -13.76
C GLY A 207 6.55 6.40 -14.08
N TYR A 208 6.98 7.38 -13.27
CA TYR A 208 6.79 8.79 -13.59
C TYR A 208 7.54 9.14 -14.88
N LYS A 209 6.86 9.85 -15.78
CA LYS A 209 7.47 10.44 -16.96
C LYS A 209 7.01 11.90 -17.10
N PRO A 210 7.95 12.86 -17.26
CA PRO A 210 7.60 14.28 -17.38
C PRO A 210 6.73 14.63 -18.59
N ASP A 211 6.75 13.79 -19.63
CA ASP A 211 5.95 13.95 -20.86
C ASP A 211 4.46 13.59 -20.68
N GLY A 212 4.06 13.15 -19.48
CA GLY A 212 2.69 12.71 -19.19
C GLY A 212 2.33 11.33 -19.76
N SER A 213 3.25 10.64 -20.45
CA SER A 213 3.01 9.29 -21.00
C SER A 213 3.15 8.17 -19.96
N GLY A 214 3.50 8.53 -18.73
CA GLY A 214 3.73 7.62 -17.61
C GLY A 214 2.72 7.79 -16.49
N GLU A 215 3.09 7.31 -15.31
CA GLU A 215 2.33 7.55 -14.09
C GLU A 215 2.35 9.03 -13.73
N THR A 216 1.29 9.52 -13.08
CA THR A 216 1.31 10.86 -12.48
C THR A 216 2.37 10.92 -11.37
N ALA A 217 2.91 12.11 -11.10
CA ALA A 217 3.88 12.29 -10.01
C ALA A 217 3.32 11.78 -8.66
N SER A 218 2.04 12.05 -8.39
CA SER A 218 1.36 11.58 -7.18
C SER A 218 1.24 10.05 -7.10
N ALA A 219 0.92 9.38 -8.22
CA ALA A 219 0.86 7.91 -8.24
C ALA A 219 2.25 7.28 -8.07
N ALA A 220 3.28 7.84 -8.71
CA ALA A 220 4.65 7.39 -8.55
C ALA A 220 5.17 7.60 -7.13
N GLU A 221 4.81 8.72 -6.49
CA GLU A 221 5.13 8.99 -5.09
C GLU A 221 4.43 8.01 -4.15
N ALA A 222 3.14 7.72 -4.34
CA ALA A 222 2.44 6.71 -3.54
C ALA A 222 3.07 5.31 -3.69
N SER A 223 3.51 4.92 -4.90
CA SER A 223 4.27 3.69 -5.12
C SER A 223 5.62 3.71 -4.39
N ALA A 224 6.33 4.82 -4.41
CA ALA A 224 7.61 4.98 -3.71
C ALA A 224 7.44 4.91 -2.19
N GLU A 225 6.40 5.56 -1.66
CA GLU A 225 6.01 5.49 -0.26
C GLU A 225 5.70 4.04 0.16
N ALA A 226 4.87 3.32 -0.60
CA ALA A 226 4.54 1.92 -0.33
C ALA A 226 5.79 1.02 -0.38
N ALA A 227 6.76 1.36 -1.22
CA ALA A 227 8.02 0.63 -1.33
C ALA A 227 9.04 0.97 -0.25
N SER A 228 8.86 2.08 0.47
CA SER A 228 9.82 2.56 1.45
C SER A 228 10.01 1.55 2.61
N PRO A 229 11.18 1.56 3.26
CA PRO A 229 11.43 0.77 4.46
C PRO A 229 10.46 1.10 5.64
N PRO A 230 10.25 0.18 6.59
CA PRO A 230 9.33 0.38 7.72
C PRO A 230 9.65 1.59 8.63
N ASP A 231 10.92 2.03 8.69
CA ASP A 231 11.34 3.19 9.48
C ASP A 231 10.94 4.54 8.87
N ARG A 232 10.34 4.53 7.66
CA ARG A 232 9.82 5.73 7.01
C ARG A 232 8.36 5.96 7.39
N ILE A 233 8.01 7.22 7.63
CA ILE A 233 6.63 7.67 7.84
C ILE A 233 6.06 8.07 6.48
N VAL A 234 4.93 7.46 6.12
CA VAL A 234 4.26 7.64 4.83
C VAL A 234 2.77 7.87 5.03
N SER A 235 2.04 8.22 3.97
CA SER A 235 0.58 8.37 4.08
C SER A 235 -0.09 7.07 4.55
N VAL A 236 -1.24 7.18 5.22
CA VAL A 236 -1.97 6.02 5.76
C VAL A 236 -2.34 5.00 4.67
N VAL A 237 -2.66 5.46 3.45
CA VAL A 237 -2.93 4.55 2.32
C VAL A 237 -1.66 3.81 1.87
N SER A 238 -0.54 4.51 1.74
CA SER A 238 0.74 3.91 1.38
C SER A 238 1.28 2.97 2.47
N LEU A 239 0.98 3.25 3.74
CA LEU A 239 1.25 2.37 4.87
C LEU A 239 0.54 1.01 4.70
N ALA A 240 -0.75 1.03 4.35
CA ALA A 240 -1.50 -0.18 4.07
C ALA A 240 -0.87 -0.94 2.90
N HIS A 241 -0.62 -0.27 1.77
CA HIS A 241 -0.01 -0.89 0.58
C HIS A 241 1.38 -1.47 0.87
N ARG A 242 2.19 -0.79 1.70
CA ARG A 242 3.48 -1.28 2.21
C ARG A 242 3.33 -2.60 2.96
N ARG A 243 2.33 -2.71 3.85
CA ARG A 243 2.09 -3.95 4.61
C ARG A 243 1.54 -5.07 3.76
N PHE A 244 0.71 -4.78 2.77
CA PHE A 244 0.33 -5.78 1.79
C PHE A 244 1.54 -6.29 0.99
N ARG A 245 2.44 -5.39 0.58
CA ARG A 245 3.68 -5.77 -0.09
C ARG A 245 4.53 -6.72 0.75
N THR A 246 4.84 -6.34 2.00
CA THR A 246 5.78 -7.09 2.84
C THR A 246 5.18 -8.42 3.33
N GLU A 247 3.92 -8.43 3.75
CA GLU A 247 3.30 -9.62 4.33
C GLU A 247 2.75 -10.59 3.26
N VAL A 248 2.42 -10.11 2.06
CA VAL A 248 1.75 -10.92 1.03
C VAL A 248 2.61 -11.06 -0.23
N LEU A 249 3.04 -9.96 -0.84
CA LEU A 249 3.68 -10.01 -2.16
C LEU A 249 5.13 -10.47 -2.12
N GLU A 250 5.95 -9.96 -1.21
CA GLU A 250 7.36 -10.33 -1.10
C GLU A 250 7.55 -11.84 -0.90
N PRO A 251 6.81 -12.52 0.00
CA PRO A 251 6.84 -13.98 0.10
C PRO A 251 6.47 -14.72 -1.20
N LEU A 252 5.52 -14.18 -1.97
CA LEU A 252 5.08 -14.78 -3.24
C LEU A 252 6.04 -14.49 -4.41
N LEU A 253 6.78 -13.39 -4.34
CA LEU A 253 7.79 -13.00 -5.32
C LEU A 253 9.14 -13.67 -5.05
N ALA A 254 9.41 -14.03 -3.79
CA ALA A 254 10.65 -14.69 -3.38
C ALA A 254 10.86 -16.01 -4.14
N VAL A 255 12.10 -16.22 -4.57
CA VAL A 255 12.53 -17.46 -5.21
C VAL A 255 12.81 -18.50 -4.13
N PRO A 256 12.21 -19.71 -4.20
CA PRO A 256 12.49 -20.77 -3.22
C PRO A 256 13.99 -21.09 -3.16
N VAL A 257 14.61 -20.86 -2.01
CA VAL A 257 16.01 -21.22 -1.78
C VAL A 257 16.04 -22.70 -1.40
N ILE A 258 16.56 -23.54 -2.30
CA ILE A 258 16.78 -24.96 -2.02
C ILE A 258 17.93 -25.08 -1.01
N LYS A 259 17.61 -25.33 0.26
CA LYS A 259 18.61 -25.58 1.32
C LYS A 259 19.57 -26.70 0.88
N GLY A 260 20.87 -26.43 0.90
CA GLY A 260 21.93 -27.41 0.62
C GLY A 260 22.72 -27.21 -0.68
N LYS A 261 22.31 -26.31 -1.58
CA LYS A 261 23.13 -25.95 -2.76
C LYS A 261 23.63 -24.52 -2.64
N LYS A 262 24.95 -24.36 -2.42
CA LYS A 262 25.63 -23.07 -2.64
C LYS A 262 25.29 -22.58 -4.05
N PRO A 263 25.05 -21.28 -4.29
CA PRO A 263 24.87 -20.76 -5.64
C PRO A 263 26.18 -21.00 -6.40
N LYS A 264 26.25 -22.09 -7.16
CA LYS A 264 27.34 -22.30 -8.12
C LYS A 264 27.19 -21.20 -9.14
N GLN A 265 28.21 -20.34 -9.26
CA GLN A 265 28.42 -19.55 -10.48
C GLN A 265 28.27 -20.51 -11.65
N VAL A 266 27.22 -20.31 -12.45
CA VAL A 266 26.99 -21.12 -13.65
C VAL A 266 28.16 -20.82 -14.59
N PRO A 267 28.98 -21.82 -14.98
CA PRO A 267 30.02 -21.61 -15.97
C PRO A 267 29.36 -21.13 -17.25
N LYS A 268 29.89 -20.06 -17.87
CA LYS A 268 29.48 -19.60 -19.20
C LYS A 268 29.70 -20.74 -20.20
N ARG A 269 28.68 -21.58 -20.43
CA ARG A 269 28.65 -22.54 -21.52
C ARG A 269 28.08 -21.85 -22.74
N ASN A 270 28.90 -21.76 -23.79
CA ASN A 270 28.47 -21.39 -25.13
C ASN A 270 27.43 -22.42 -25.61
N HIS A 271 26.33 -21.93 -26.18
CA HIS A 271 25.28 -22.70 -26.87
C HIS A 271 24.59 -23.83 -26.08
N SER A 272 23.75 -23.45 -25.12
CA SER A 272 22.50 -24.16 -24.82
C SER A 272 21.64 -23.25 -23.95
N THR A 273 20.31 -23.29 -24.15
CA THR A 273 19.32 -22.50 -23.42
C THR A 273 19.63 -22.44 -21.91
N PRO A 274 19.63 -21.25 -21.28
CA PRO A 274 19.90 -21.13 -19.86
C PRO A 274 18.97 -22.04 -19.05
N PRO A 275 19.46 -22.76 -18.03
CA PRO A 275 18.62 -23.60 -17.19
C PRO A 275 17.52 -22.73 -16.54
N PRO A 276 16.29 -23.25 -16.40
CA PRO A 276 15.16 -22.47 -15.90
C PRO A 276 15.46 -21.98 -14.48
N ILE A 277 15.70 -20.67 -14.35
CA ILE A 277 15.87 -20.00 -13.06
C ILE A 277 14.58 -20.23 -12.26
N PRO A 278 14.67 -20.70 -10.99
CA PRO A 278 13.48 -20.90 -10.19
C PRO A 278 12.76 -19.55 -10.03
N LYS A 279 11.49 -19.50 -10.43
CA LYS A 279 10.66 -18.28 -10.34
C LYS A 279 9.99 -18.19 -8.96
N GLY A 280 9.54 -17.02 -8.55
CA GLY A 280 8.62 -16.89 -7.41
C GLY A 280 7.26 -17.55 -7.69
N ARG A 281 6.49 -17.87 -6.65
CA ARG A 281 5.16 -18.48 -6.76
C ARG A 281 4.21 -17.65 -7.63
N LEU A 282 4.13 -16.34 -7.39
CA LEU A 282 3.29 -15.45 -8.17
C LEU A 282 3.73 -15.40 -9.65
N ALA A 283 5.04 -15.46 -9.92
CA ALA A 283 5.54 -15.46 -11.29
C ALA A 283 5.21 -16.77 -12.05
N ARG A 284 5.05 -17.89 -11.34
CA ARG A 284 4.53 -19.15 -11.92
C ARG A 284 3.03 -19.06 -12.18
N ALA A 285 2.25 -18.59 -11.20
CA ALA A 285 0.81 -18.41 -11.36
C ALA A 285 0.45 -17.45 -12.49
N VAL A 286 1.18 -16.36 -12.65
CA VAL A 286 1.01 -15.43 -13.78
C VAL A 286 1.38 -16.07 -15.10
N LYS A 287 2.42 -16.92 -15.13
CA LYS A 287 2.75 -17.69 -16.34
C LYS A 287 1.56 -18.56 -16.75
N ASP A 288 1.03 -19.31 -15.79
CA ASP A 288 -0.10 -20.21 -15.98
C ASP A 288 -1.35 -19.45 -16.45
N LEU A 289 -1.71 -18.34 -15.78
CA LEU A 289 -2.82 -17.47 -16.18
C LEU A 289 -2.71 -17.00 -17.65
N LEU A 290 -1.55 -16.46 -18.04
CA LEU A 290 -1.36 -15.88 -19.37
C LEU A 290 -1.30 -16.93 -20.48
N GLU A 291 -0.78 -18.13 -20.18
CA GLU A 291 -0.62 -19.23 -21.15
C GLU A 291 -1.82 -20.21 -21.15
N SER A 292 -2.74 -20.07 -20.18
CA SER A 292 -3.91 -20.95 -20.05
C SER A 292 -4.82 -20.88 -21.28
N LYS A 293 -5.27 -22.04 -21.75
CA LYS A 293 -6.28 -22.16 -22.82
C LYS A 293 -7.71 -22.24 -22.28
N THR A 294 -7.87 -22.48 -20.98
CA THR A 294 -9.16 -22.69 -20.34
C THR A 294 -9.79 -21.40 -19.83
N ILE A 295 -8.97 -20.38 -19.55
CA ILE A 295 -9.43 -19.06 -19.09
C ILE A 295 -9.76 -18.19 -20.30
N PRO A 296 -10.95 -17.57 -20.37
CA PRO A 296 -11.29 -16.63 -21.45
C PRO A 296 -10.32 -15.47 -21.55
N GLU A 297 -10.02 -15.02 -22.77
CA GLU A 297 -9.00 -13.98 -23.01
C GLU A 297 -9.37 -12.64 -22.32
N GLU A 298 -10.65 -12.27 -22.33
CA GLU A 298 -11.15 -11.08 -21.63
C GLU A 298 -10.85 -11.12 -20.12
N GLU A 299 -11.00 -12.30 -19.51
CA GLU A 299 -10.73 -12.49 -18.08
C GLU A 299 -9.23 -12.42 -17.78
N LYS A 300 -8.37 -12.99 -18.64
CA LYS A 300 -6.91 -12.83 -18.51
C LYS A 300 -6.50 -11.38 -18.58
N VAL A 301 -7.03 -10.63 -19.55
CA VAL A 301 -6.72 -9.20 -19.71
C VAL A 301 -7.18 -8.42 -18.49
N ARG A 302 -8.38 -8.69 -17.98
CA ARG A 302 -8.90 -8.06 -16.76
C ARG A 302 -8.00 -8.34 -15.56
N LEU A 303 -7.68 -9.60 -15.29
CA LEU A 303 -6.80 -10.00 -14.18
C LEU A 303 -5.39 -9.45 -14.34
N ALA A 304 -4.82 -9.43 -15.54
CA ALA A 304 -3.51 -8.86 -15.80
C ALA A 304 -3.49 -7.35 -15.55
N LYS A 305 -4.53 -6.61 -15.96
CA LYS A 305 -4.68 -5.17 -15.67
C LYS A 305 -4.78 -4.90 -14.17
N ASP A 306 -5.65 -5.63 -13.47
CA ASP A 306 -5.83 -5.48 -12.03
C ASP A 306 -4.55 -5.88 -11.26
N LEU A 307 -3.86 -6.93 -11.71
CA LEU A 307 -2.57 -7.36 -11.13
C LEU A 307 -1.45 -6.33 -11.36
N ALA A 308 -1.39 -5.72 -12.55
CA ALA A 308 -0.45 -4.62 -12.82
C ALA A 308 -0.71 -3.43 -11.89
N ALA A 309 -1.98 -3.06 -11.70
CA ALA A 309 -2.38 -2.02 -10.76
C ALA A 309 -1.97 -2.36 -9.32
N MET A 310 -2.20 -3.61 -8.89
CA MET A 310 -1.77 -4.09 -7.57
C MET A 310 -0.26 -3.96 -7.37
N LEU A 311 0.55 -4.50 -8.30
CA LEU A 311 2.01 -4.44 -8.19
C LEU A 311 2.51 -3.00 -8.13
N ARG A 312 1.92 -2.10 -8.92
CA ARG A 312 2.25 -0.67 -8.89
C ARG A 312 1.92 -0.04 -7.52
N LEU A 313 0.68 -0.18 -7.07
CA LEU A 313 0.21 0.43 -5.81
C LEU A 313 0.98 -0.12 -4.60
N ALA A 314 1.32 -1.41 -4.61
CA ALA A 314 2.12 -2.03 -3.58
C ALA A 314 3.64 -1.72 -3.68
N GLY A 315 4.07 -0.80 -4.54
CA GLY A 315 5.47 -0.38 -4.59
C GLY A 315 6.42 -1.42 -5.20
N ILE A 316 5.96 -2.21 -6.19
CA ILE A 316 6.84 -3.06 -7.00
C ILE A 316 7.36 -2.24 -8.19
N ARG A 317 8.69 -2.07 -8.27
CA ARG A 317 9.37 -1.21 -9.26
C ARG A 317 9.09 -1.61 -10.71
N VAL A 318 9.17 -0.64 -11.63
CA VAL A 318 8.97 -0.84 -13.08
C VAL A 318 10.00 -1.78 -13.71
N ASP A 319 11.18 -1.87 -13.11
CA ASP A 319 12.26 -2.73 -13.59
C ASP A 319 12.07 -4.21 -13.23
N HIS A 320 11.16 -4.51 -12.30
CA HIS A 320 10.88 -5.87 -11.83
C HIS A 320 10.37 -6.77 -12.96
N ALA A 321 10.98 -7.95 -13.12
CA ALA A 321 10.74 -8.85 -14.26
C ALA A 321 9.27 -9.27 -14.41
N LEU A 322 8.58 -9.53 -13.30
CA LEU A 322 7.15 -9.86 -13.34
C LEU A 322 6.28 -8.69 -13.81
N ARG A 323 6.57 -7.47 -13.31
CA ARG A 323 5.81 -6.26 -13.67
C ARG A 323 5.98 -5.96 -15.17
N LYS A 324 7.22 -6.00 -15.68
CA LYS A 324 7.49 -5.87 -17.12
C LYS A 324 6.71 -6.87 -17.98
N ARG A 325 6.63 -8.14 -17.55
CA ARG A 325 5.91 -9.19 -18.28
C ARG A 325 4.42 -8.86 -18.37
N ILE A 326 3.81 -8.47 -17.25
CA ILE A 326 2.37 -8.15 -17.20
C ILE A 326 2.10 -6.87 -17.99
N ASP A 327 2.89 -5.82 -17.80
CA ASP A 327 2.72 -4.54 -18.52
C ASP A 327 2.84 -4.74 -20.03
N LYS A 328 3.80 -5.54 -20.49
CA LYS A 328 3.93 -5.90 -21.92
C LYS A 328 2.70 -6.64 -22.43
N PHE A 329 2.16 -7.59 -21.67
CA PHE A 329 0.95 -8.32 -22.04
C PHE A 329 -0.24 -7.35 -22.19
N VAL A 330 -0.47 -6.51 -21.17
CA VAL A 330 -1.57 -5.52 -21.17
C VAL A 330 -1.44 -4.53 -22.35
N GLN A 331 -0.23 -4.07 -22.66
CA GLN A 331 0.01 -3.17 -23.81
C GLN A 331 -0.26 -3.87 -25.15
N THR A 332 0.21 -5.11 -25.31
CA THR A 332 0.04 -5.86 -26.56
C THR A 332 -1.45 -6.10 -26.85
N THR A 333 -2.22 -6.48 -25.83
CA THR A 333 -3.66 -6.71 -26.01
C THR A 333 -4.45 -5.43 -26.22
N ALA A 334 -4.01 -4.29 -25.64
CA ALA A 334 -4.64 -3.00 -25.90
C ALA A 334 -4.47 -2.54 -27.36
N VAL A 335 -3.29 -2.76 -27.95
CA VAL A 335 -3.04 -2.45 -29.37
C VAL A 335 -3.90 -3.35 -30.27
N SER A 336 -4.00 -4.65 -29.96
CA SER A 336 -4.82 -5.58 -30.74
C SER A 336 -6.32 -5.29 -30.67
N ALA A 337 -6.81 -4.62 -29.63
CA ALA A 337 -8.22 -4.25 -29.50
C ALA A 337 -8.55 -2.91 -30.19
N ALA A 338 -7.54 -2.11 -30.55
CA ALA A 338 -7.69 -0.82 -31.22
C ALA A 338 -7.49 -0.92 -32.75
N ALA A 339 -7.00 -2.06 -33.24
CA ALA A 339 -6.84 -2.39 -34.66
C ALA A 339 -8.03 -3.22 -35.15
#